data_AF-A0A2T2W128-F1
#
_entry.id   AF-A0A2T2W128-F1
#
_cell.length_a   1.000
_cell.length_b   1.000
_cell.length_c   1.000
_cell.angle_alpha   90.00
_cell.angle_beta   90.00
_cell.angle_gamma   90.00
#
_symmetry.space_group_name_H-M   'P 1'
#
loop_
_entity.id
_entity.type
_entity.pdbx_description
1 polymer ?
#
loop_
_entity_poly.entity_id
_entity_poly.type
_entity_poly.pdbx_seq_one_letter_code
_entity_poly.pdbx_strand_id
1 'polypeptide(L)'
;MPTSDEWLGSALAYRSTVYEYCQLALRPSLDQVGAERMGEILQQAAAEPLLNLLIDEADGLVARLQPCLCEQHLHQQQQRLRGAIDALWVNELLATCVR
;
A
#
# COMPACT_ATOMS: atom_id res chain seq x y z
N MET A 1 12.01 -32.31 -10.45
CA MET A 1 10.93 -31.54 -9.81
C MET A 1 11.20 -31.58 -8.32
N PRO A 2 11.37 -30.43 -7.64
CA PRO A 2 11.65 -30.43 -6.22
C PRO A 2 10.48 -31.05 -5.47
N THR A 3 10.80 -31.75 -4.40
CA THR A 3 9.87 -32.37 -3.46
C THR A 3 9.07 -31.30 -2.70
N SER A 4 7.82 -31.57 -2.32
CA SER A 4 6.99 -30.60 -1.57
C SER A 4 7.67 -30.09 -0.28
N ASP A 5 8.49 -30.94 0.35
CA ASP A 5 9.27 -30.56 1.54
C ASP A 5 10.42 -29.59 1.22
N GLU A 6 11.01 -29.70 0.02
CA GLU A 6 12.06 -28.79 -0.46
C GLU A 6 11.49 -27.40 -0.78
N TRP A 7 10.27 -27.35 -1.33
CA TRP A 7 9.55 -26.09 -1.53
C TRP A 7 9.18 -25.41 -0.21
N LEU A 8 8.71 -26.19 0.78
CA LEU A 8 8.39 -25.69 2.11
C LEU A 8 9.62 -25.14 2.83
N GLY A 9 10.74 -25.87 2.80
CA GLY A 9 12.00 -25.40 3.37
C GLY A 9 12.50 -24.12 2.70
N SER A 10 12.39 -24.04 1.37
CA SER A 10 12.79 -22.85 0.60
C SER A 10 11.88 -21.66 0.86
N ALA A 11 10.56 -21.87 0.99
CA ALA A 11 9.62 -20.81 1.31
C ALA A 11 9.81 -20.27 2.74
N LEU A 12 10.14 -21.16 3.68
CA LEU A 12 10.46 -20.76 5.07
C LEU A 12 11.72 -19.90 5.15
N ALA A 13 12.68 -20.06 4.24
CA ALA A 13 13.87 -19.20 4.18
C ALA A 13 13.52 -17.74 3.88
N TYR A 14 12.47 -17.48 3.11
CA TYR A 14 12.00 -16.12 2.79
C TYR A 14 11.02 -15.54 3.80
N ARG A 15 10.64 -16.29 4.84
CA ARG A 15 9.60 -15.89 5.79
C ARG A 15 9.87 -14.50 6.41
N SER A 16 11.11 -14.22 6.80
CA SER A 16 11.49 -12.93 7.37
C SER A 16 11.34 -11.79 6.35
N THR A 17 11.81 -12.00 5.12
CA THR A 17 11.75 -11.02 4.04
C THR A 17 10.31 -10.70 3.65
N VAL A 18 9.46 -11.72 3.50
CA VAL A 18 8.04 -11.54 3.17
C VAL A 18 7.31 -10.83 4.32
N TYR A 19 7.63 -11.16 5.57
CA TYR A 19 7.03 -10.48 6.72
C TYR A 19 7.45 -9.00 6.81
N GLU A 20 8.72 -8.70 6.55
CA GLU A 20 9.23 -7.33 6.48
C GLU A 20 8.55 -6.54 5.35
N TYR A 21 8.42 -7.15 4.17
CA TYR A 21 7.69 -6.55 3.05
C TYR A 21 6.25 -6.20 3.44
N CYS A 22 5.51 -7.14 4.04
CA CYS A 22 4.14 -6.89 4.50
C CYS A 22 4.06 -5.71 5.49
N GLN A 23 5.02 -5.61 6.43
CA GLN A 23 5.04 -4.49 7.37
C GLN A 23 5.26 -3.14 6.67
N LEU A 24 6.14 -3.10 5.67
CA LEU A 24 6.39 -1.91 4.88
C LEU A 24 5.15 -1.56 4.03
N ALA A 25 4.53 -2.54 3.37
CA ALA A 25 3.38 -2.35 2.49
C ALA A 25 2.11 -1.92 3.24
N LEU A 26 2.00 -2.26 4.53
CA LEU A 26 0.90 -1.82 5.40
C LEU A 26 1.11 -0.40 5.97
N ARG A 27 2.28 0.22 5.82
CA ARG A 27 2.50 1.59 6.29
C ARG A 27 1.77 2.59 5.38
N PRO A 28 1.04 3.57 5.93
CA PRO A 28 0.38 4.61 5.14
C PRO A 28 1.34 5.47 4.31
N SER A 29 2.59 5.59 4.79
CA SER A 29 3.67 6.31 4.14
C SER A 29 4.99 5.65 4.50
N LEU A 30 5.92 5.58 3.54
CA LEU A 30 7.28 5.15 3.79
C LEU A 30 8.20 6.37 3.94
N ASP A 31 9.10 6.29 4.93
CA ASP A 31 10.27 7.15 4.99
C ASP A 31 11.33 6.66 3.99
N GLN A 32 12.39 7.45 3.81
CA GLN A 32 13.44 7.13 2.83
C GLN A 32 14.04 5.73 3.07
N VAL A 33 14.34 5.40 4.32
CA VAL A 33 14.91 4.10 4.70
C VAL A 33 13.93 2.96 4.41
N GLY A 34 12.64 3.12 4.72
CA GLY A 34 11.61 2.14 4.41
C GLY A 34 11.41 1.94 2.91
N ALA A 35 11.47 3.01 2.12
CA ALA A 35 11.37 2.95 0.67
C ALA A 35 12.57 2.25 0.03
N GLU A 36 13.79 2.58 0.47
CA GLU A 36 15.01 1.89 0.03
C GLU A 36 14.95 0.40 0.36
N ARG A 37 14.57 0.06 1.59
CA ARG A 37 14.47 -1.34 2.03
C ARG A 37 13.43 -2.13 1.23
N MET A 38 12.27 -1.53 0.96
CA MET A 38 11.27 -2.13 0.08
C MET A 38 11.81 -2.35 -1.34
N GLY A 39 12.57 -1.38 -1.87
CA GLY A 39 13.25 -1.49 -3.16
C GLY A 39 14.23 -2.66 -3.22
N GLU A 40 15.05 -2.86 -2.18
CA GLU A 40 15.97 -4.01 -2.08
C GLU A 40 15.23 -5.35 -2.13
N ILE A 41 14.13 -5.47 -1.37
CA ILE A 41 13.31 -6.69 -1.34
C ILE A 41 12.73 -6.99 -2.73
N LEU A 42 12.19 -5.98 -3.42
CA LEU A 42 11.62 -6.13 -4.75
C LEU A 42 12.70 -6.46 -5.79
N GLN A 43 13.89 -5.88 -5.67
CA GLN A 43 15.02 -6.21 -6.54
C GLN A 43 15.47 -7.66 -6.34
N GLN A 44 15.48 -8.15 -5.10
CA GLN A 44 15.77 -9.55 -4.81
C GLN A 44 14.70 -10.48 -5.41
N ALA A 45 13.41 -10.13 -5.24
CA ALA A 45 12.29 -10.88 -5.79
C ALA A 45 12.37 -11.01 -7.32
N ALA A 46 12.80 -9.96 -8.03
CA ALA A 46 12.99 -10.00 -9.48
C ALA A 46 14.02 -11.05 -9.95
N ALA A 47 15.01 -11.38 -9.11
CA ALA A 47 16.03 -12.38 -9.40
C ALA A 47 15.65 -13.79 -8.89
N GLU A 48 14.68 -13.90 -7.98
CA GLU A 48 14.37 -15.11 -7.23
C GLU A 48 12.88 -15.50 -7.38
N PRO A 49 12.52 -16.43 -8.29
CA PRO A 49 11.13 -16.71 -8.65
C PRO A 49 10.21 -17.12 -7.49
N LEU A 50 10.73 -17.88 -6.52
CA LEU A 50 9.95 -18.28 -5.34
C LEU A 50 9.64 -17.09 -4.44
N LEU A 51 10.61 -16.18 -4.25
CA LEU A 51 10.38 -14.96 -3.48
C LEU A 51 9.36 -14.07 -4.19
N ASN A 52 9.45 -13.91 -5.52
CA ASN A 52 8.47 -13.15 -6.30
C ASN A 52 7.04 -13.67 -6.07
N LEU A 53 6.84 -14.98 -6.18
CA LEU A 53 5.53 -15.60 -5.94
C LEU A 53 5.01 -15.29 -4.53
N LEU A 54 5.86 -15.39 -3.51
CA LEU A 54 5.47 -15.12 -2.13
C LEU A 54 5.12 -13.64 -1.89
N ILE A 55 5.79 -12.72 -2.60
CA ILE A 55 5.48 -11.29 -2.57
C ILE A 55 4.14 -11.03 -3.26
N ASP A 56 3.84 -11.66 -4.40
CA ASP A 56 2.54 -11.54 -5.07
C ASP A 56 1.38 -12.00 -4.15
N GLU A 57 1.56 -13.11 -3.43
CA GLU A 57 0.58 -13.59 -2.45
C GLU A 57 0.44 -12.65 -1.25
N ALA A 58 1.56 -12.08 -0.79
CA ALA A 58 1.58 -11.07 0.26
C ALA A 58 0.82 -9.80 -0.16
N ASP A 59 0.98 -9.33 -1.40
CA ASP A 59 0.23 -8.20 -1.95
C ASP A 59 -1.27 -8.48 -1.94
N GLY A 60 -1.68 -9.68 -2.36
CA GLY A 60 -3.08 -10.10 -2.30
C GLY A 60 -3.64 -10.08 -0.87
N LEU A 61 -2.84 -10.43 0.14
CA LEU A 61 -3.22 -10.32 1.55
C LEU A 61 -3.26 -8.87 2.03
N VAL A 62 -2.23 -8.07 1.74
CA VAL A 62 -2.14 -6.66 2.12
C VAL A 62 -3.30 -5.87 1.54
N ALA A 63 -3.65 -6.10 0.27
CA ALA A 63 -4.80 -5.47 -0.38
C ALA A 63 -6.15 -5.81 0.28
N ARG A 64 -6.30 -7.03 0.82
CA ARG A 64 -7.49 -7.44 1.59
C ARG A 64 -7.52 -6.86 3.01
N LEU A 65 -6.33 -6.65 3.60
CA LEU A 65 -6.17 -6.17 4.98
C LEU A 65 -6.18 -4.66 5.10
N GLN A 66 -5.70 -3.96 4.07
CA GLN A 66 -6.01 -2.55 3.93
C GLN A 66 -7.53 -2.47 3.86
N PRO A 67 -8.18 -1.68 4.73
CA PRO A 67 -9.59 -1.44 4.57
C PRO A 67 -9.73 -0.86 3.17
N CYS A 68 -10.30 -1.61 2.23
CA CYS A 68 -10.98 -1.04 1.07
C CYS A 68 -11.70 0.15 1.67
N LEU A 69 -11.26 1.39 1.39
CA LEU A 69 -11.82 2.58 2.02
C LEU A 69 -13.31 2.38 1.96
N CYS A 70 -13.96 2.07 3.10
CA CYS A 70 -15.29 1.49 2.98
C CYS A 70 -16.12 2.53 2.24
N GLU A 71 -17.08 2.14 1.40
CA GLU A 71 -17.75 3.13 0.55
C GLU A 71 -18.28 4.32 1.38
N GLN A 72 -18.64 4.09 2.64
CA GLN A 72 -18.91 5.13 3.63
C GLN A 72 -17.73 6.07 3.91
N HIS A 73 -16.52 5.57 4.13
CA HIS A 73 -15.31 6.39 4.32
C HIS A 73 -14.96 7.20 3.06
N LEU A 74 -15.08 6.61 1.86
CA LEU A 74 -14.92 7.35 0.60
C LEU A 74 -15.96 8.45 0.45
N HIS A 75 -17.24 8.13 0.70
CA HIS A 75 -18.31 9.10 0.65
C HIS A 75 -18.12 10.24 1.66
N GLN A 76 -17.69 9.93 2.89
CA GLN A 76 -17.40 10.95 3.90
C GLN A 76 -16.27 11.89 3.46
N GLN A 77 -15.19 11.35 2.87
CA GLN A 77 -14.09 12.18 2.36
C GLN A 77 -14.52 13.02 1.15
N GLN A 78 -15.31 12.46 0.23
CA GLN A 78 -15.88 13.21 -0.90
C GLN A 78 -16.80 14.34 -0.44
N GLN A 79 -17.66 14.10 0.56
CA GLN A 79 -18.52 15.14 1.13
C GLN A 79 -17.71 16.25 1.80
N ARG A 80 -16.65 15.90 2.53
CA ARG A 80 -15.73 16.88 3.13
C ARG A 80 -15.04 17.75 2.08
N LEU A 81 -14.51 17.12 1.03
CA LEU A 81 -13.92 17.81 -0.11
C LEU A 81 -14.92 18.74 -0.80
N ARG A 82 -16.14 18.27 -1.05
CA ARG A 82 -17.21 19.06 -1.66
C ARG A 82 -17.52 20.31 -0.83
N GLY A 83 -17.71 20.15 0.48
CA GLY A 83 -17.95 21.28 1.37
C GLY A 83 -16.80 22.28 1.41
N ALA A 84 -15.55 21.82 1.35
CA ALA A 84 -14.38 22.70 1.30
C ALA A 84 -14.31 23.49 -0.01
N ILE A 85 -14.60 22.86 -1.15
CA ILE A 85 -14.66 23.52 -2.46
C ILE A 85 -15.78 24.56 -2.50
N ASP A 86 -16.98 24.21 -2.04
CA ASP A 86 -18.12 25.12 -2.02
C ASP A 86 -17.82 26.35 -1.14
N ALA A 87 -17.20 26.15 0.03
CA ALA A 87 -16.80 27.25 0.91
C ALA A 87 -15.73 28.15 0.29
N LEU A 88 -14.75 27.57 -0.43
CA LEU A 88 -13.75 28.32 -1.19
C LEU A 88 -14.40 29.17 -2.28
N TRP A 89 -15.32 28.60 -3.06
CA TRP A 89 -16.03 29.33 -4.10
C TRP A 89 -16.90 30.47 -3.56
N VAL A 90 -17.60 30.26 -2.44
CA VAL A 90 -18.36 31.35 -1.80
C VAL A 90 -17.43 32.47 -1.33
N ASN A 91 -16.29 32.13 -0.74
CA ASN A 91 -15.31 33.13 -0.32
C ASN A 91 -14.73 33.92 -1.50
N GLU A 92 -14.43 33.25 -2.61
CA GLU A 92 -13.98 33.93 -3.84
C GLU A 92 -15.06 34.86 -4.41
N LEU A 93 -16.32 34.40 -4.48
CA LEU A 93 -17.45 35.21 -4.95
C LEU A 93 -17.68 36.44 -4.08
N LEU A 94 -17.66 36.28 -2.75
CA LEU A 94 -17.76 37.41 -1.82
C LEU A 94 -16.59 38.38 -1.96
N ALA A 95 -15.37 37.88 -2.14
CA ALA A 95 -14.19 38.72 -2.37
C ALA A 95 -14.28 39.52 -3.68
N THR A 96 -14.95 38.98 -4.71
CA THR A 96 -15.21 39.70 -5.96
C THR A 96 -16.36 40.72 -5.88
N CYS A 97 -17.37 40.51 -5.02
CA CYS A 97 -18.49 41.44 -4.84
C CYS A 97 -18.18 42.66 -3.97
N VAL A 98 -17.05 42.66 -3.24
CA VAL A 98 -16.60 43.77 -2.39
C VAL A 98 -15.62 44.72 -3.14
N ARG A 99 -15.42 44.51 -4.44
CA ARG A 99 -14.73 45.45 -5.34
C ARG A 99 -15.72 46.29 -6.13
#